data_AF-A0A292REG5-F1
#
_entry.id   AF-A0A292REG5-F1
#
_cell.length_a   1.000
_cell.length_b   1.000
_cell.length_c   1.000
_cell.angle_alpha   90.00
_cell.angle_beta   90.00
_cell.angle_gamma   90.00
#
_symmetry.space_group_name_H-M   'P 1'
#
loop_
_entity.id
_entity.type
_entity.pdbx_description
1 polymer ?
#
loop_
_entity_poly.entity_id
_entity_poly.type
_entity_poly.pdbx_seq_one_letter_code
_entity_poly.pdbx_strand_id
1 'polypeptide(L)'
;MEFNYAREALKFLIKEYEIQEIYIPYYLCDVIRHAVVEVGAKPIFYHVDDNFMPVIKFPKNAYILYPNYFGICEKNVKKLTQIYSKLIVDNAHAYYAEPMGFASFNSKRKFLPVEKGATLWIGKGQNRVKKDYKRREKFFDYHKKLIDNLLKIELEEAEIPFCYPYLAKTEELADKLVEKLTEQGLTIYRYWNRLPKTYNEYKFFSRLVPIPLR
;
A
#
# COMPACT_ATOMS: atom_id res chain seq x y z
N MET A 1 0.79 -13.02 -14.77
CA MET A 1 -0.53 -13.69 -14.72
C MET A 1 -1.62 -12.68 -14.41
N GLU A 2 -2.84 -12.87 -14.91
CA GLU A 2 -3.93 -11.89 -14.77
C GLU A 2 -5.07 -12.45 -13.90
N PHE A 3 -5.67 -11.59 -13.09
CA PHE A 3 -6.75 -11.91 -12.15
C PHE A 3 -7.82 -10.82 -12.16
N ASN A 4 -9.03 -11.12 -11.67
CA ASN A 4 -10.05 -10.09 -11.51
C ASN A 4 -9.72 -9.17 -10.34
N TYR A 5 -9.10 -9.69 -9.28
CA TYR A 5 -8.76 -8.90 -8.09
C TYR A 5 -7.41 -9.28 -7.48
N ALA A 6 -6.75 -8.31 -6.85
CA ALA A 6 -5.49 -8.48 -6.13
C ALA A 6 -5.54 -9.61 -5.07
N ARG A 7 -6.68 -9.74 -4.37
CA ARG A 7 -6.90 -10.82 -3.41
C ARG A 7 -6.87 -12.22 -4.03
N GLU A 8 -7.31 -12.36 -5.29
CA GLU A 8 -7.28 -13.65 -5.99
C GLU A 8 -5.85 -14.02 -6.39
N ALA A 9 -5.05 -13.03 -6.81
CA ALA A 9 -3.62 -13.23 -7.04
C ALA A 9 -2.91 -13.71 -5.76
N LEU A 10 -3.22 -13.13 -4.60
CA LEU A 10 -2.67 -13.58 -3.32
C LEU A 10 -3.12 -15.00 -2.96
N LYS A 11 -4.41 -15.32 -3.12
CA LYS A 11 -4.95 -16.67 -2.89
C LYS A 11 -4.26 -17.71 -3.76
N PHE A 12 -4.05 -17.38 -5.04
CA PHE A 12 -3.31 -18.24 -5.97
C PHE A 12 -1.90 -18.48 -5.45
N LEU A 13 -1.14 -17.43 -5.12
CA LEU A 13 0.23 -17.56 -4.58
C LEU A 13 0.30 -18.47 -3.36
N ILE A 14 -0.63 -18.30 -2.41
CA ILE A 14 -0.65 -19.08 -1.18
C ILE A 14 -0.87 -20.56 -1.47
N LYS A 15 -1.80 -20.88 -2.39
CA LYS A 15 -2.08 -22.27 -2.78
C LYS A 15 -0.94 -22.90 -3.58
N GLU A 16 -0.44 -22.19 -4.59
CA GLU A 16 0.62 -22.66 -5.49
C GLU A 16 1.91 -23.00 -4.75
N TYR A 17 2.26 -22.20 -3.74
CA TYR A 17 3.49 -22.37 -2.95
C TYR A 17 3.26 -22.98 -1.58
N GLU A 18 2.08 -23.56 -1.34
CA GLU A 18 1.69 -24.23 -0.10
C GLU A 18 2.05 -23.43 1.16
N ILE A 19 1.82 -22.10 1.12
CA ILE A 19 2.22 -21.17 2.17
C ILE A 19 1.35 -21.42 3.41
N GLN A 20 1.92 -22.04 4.44
CA GLN A 20 1.21 -22.37 5.68
C GLN A 20 1.02 -21.15 6.60
N GLU A 21 2.00 -20.25 6.63
CA GLU A 21 1.98 -19.05 7.46
C GLU A 21 2.58 -17.86 6.72
N ILE A 22 1.98 -16.68 6.90
CA ILE A 22 2.39 -15.45 6.23
C ILE A 22 2.31 -14.26 7.18
N TYR A 23 3.40 -13.49 7.22
CA TYR A 23 3.44 -12.25 7.98
C TYR A 23 2.69 -11.15 7.23
N ILE A 24 1.70 -10.52 7.87
CA ILE A 24 0.92 -9.43 7.28
C ILE A 24 0.81 -8.25 8.26
N PRO A 25 0.77 -6.99 7.79
CA PRO A 25 0.72 -5.86 8.71
C PRO A 25 -0.66 -5.69 9.36
N TYR A 26 -0.70 -5.13 10.58
CA TYR A 26 -1.95 -4.67 11.19
C TYR A 26 -2.59 -3.53 10.38
N TYR A 27 -1.80 -2.68 9.73
CA TYR A 27 -2.29 -1.62 8.87
C TYR A 27 -2.51 -2.15 7.45
N LEU A 28 -3.64 -2.86 7.25
CA LEU A 28 -3.96 -3.57 6.01
C LEU A 28 -5.47 -3.70 5.81
N CYS A 29 -5.91 -3.89 4.57
CA CYS A 29 -7.30 -4.13 4.21
C CYS A 29 -7.75 -5.53 4.63
N ASP A 30 -8.92 -5.63 5.27
CA ASP A 30 -9.50 -6.90 5.72
C ASP A 30 -9.71 -7.90 4.60
N VAL A 31 -9.98 -7.40 3.38
CA VAL A 31 -10.12 -8.26 2.19
C VAL A 31 -8.87 -9.12 1.98
N ILE A 32 -7.69 -8.61 2.31
CA ILE A 32 -6.44 -9.36 2.23
C ILE A 32 -6.33 -10.36 3.40
N ARG A 33 -6.70 -9.96 4.62
CA ARG A 33 -6.72 -10.88 5.78
C ARG A 33 -7.64 -12.07 5.54
N HIS A 34 -8.86 -11.79 5.08
CA HIS A 34 -9.85 -12.81 4.77
C HIS A 34 -9.34 -13.72 3.64
N ALA A 35 -8.68 -13.16 2.63
CA ALA A 35 -8.12 -13.95 1.54
C ALA A 35 -7.05 -14.95 2.00
N VAL A 36 -6.20 -14.57 2.97
CA VAL A 36 -5.20 -15.46 3.58
C VAL A 36 -5.87 -16.61 4.34
N VAL A 37 -6.83 -16.29 5.21
CA VAL A 37 -7.53 -17.28 6.04
C VAL A 37 -8.39 -18.22 5.19
N GLU A 38 -9.07 -17.71 4.17
CA GLU A 38 -9.97 -18.48 3.30
C GLU A 38 -9.24 -19.63 2.58
N VAL A 39 -7.94 -19.49 2.33
CA VAL A 39 -7.12 -20.53 1.67
C VAL A 39 -6.30 -21.36 2.66
N GLY A 40 -6.57 -21.24 3.96
CA GLY A 40 -5.98 -22.08 5.00
C GLY A 40 -4.64 -21.60 5.56
N ALA A 41 -4.10 -20.47 5.10
CA ALA A 41 -2.85 -19.93 5.64
C ALA A 41 -3.09 -19.17 6.95
N LYS A 42 -2.16 -19.31 7.90
CA LYS A 42 -2.17 -18.60 9.18
C LYS A 42 -1.59 -17.20 9.03
N PRO A 43 -2.35 -16.12 9.29
CA PRO A 43 -1.80 -14.78 9.35
C PRO A 43 -1.01 -14.57 10.64
N ILE A 44 0.21 -14.03 10.52
CA ILE A 44 1.02 -13.56 11.64
C ILE A 44 1.14 -12.04 11.53
N PHE A 45 0.58 -11.32 12.49
CA PHE A 45 0.50 -9.87 12.39
C PHE A 45 1.80 -9.17 12.82
N TYR A 46 2.17 -8.11 12.11
CA TYR A 46 3.27 -7.22 12.50
C TYR A 46 2.85 -5.75 12.47
N HIS A 47 3.59 -4.93 13.22
CA HIS A 47 3.40 -3.49 13.29
C HIS A 47 4.35 -2.73 12.36
N VAL A 48 3.97 -1.50 11.99
CA VAL A 48 4.81 -0.59 11.21
C VAL A 48 5.12 0.72 11.95
N ASP A 49 6.28 1.27 11.66
CA ASP A 49 6.71 2.58 12.16
C ASP A 49 6.13 3.75 11.32
N ASP A 50 6.60 4.95 11.62
CA ASP A 50 6.18 6.22 11.00
C ASP A 50 6.59 6.33 9.53
N ASN A 51 7.56 5.50 9.11
CA ASN A 51 8.03 5.40 7.74
C ASN A 51 7.44 4.18 7.03
N PHE A 52 6.40 3.55 7.61
CA PHE A 52 5.78 2.32 7.11
C PHE A 52 6.74 1.12 7.01
N MET A 53 7.81 1.10 7.81
CA MET A 53 8.72 -0.04 7.91
C MET A 53 8.26 -1.01 9.01
N PRO A 54 8.40 -2.33 8.82
CA PRO A 54 8.13 -3.31 9.88
C PRO A 54 8.99 -3.04 11.12
N VAL A 55 8.39 -3.06 12.31
CA VAL A 55 9.11 -2.86 13.60
C VAL A 55 9.77 -4.13 14.14
N ILE A 56 9.67 -5.23 13.41
CA ILE A 56 10.26 -6.52 13.77
C ILE A 56 11.19 -7.01 12.65
N LYS A 57 12.11 -7.90 13.03
CA LYS A 57 12.85 -8.71 12.05
C LYS A 57 12.09 -10.02 11.84
N PHE A 58 11.99 -10.45 10.59
CA PHE A 58 11.35 -11.71 10.25
C PHE A 58 12.37 -12.86 10.18
N PRO A 59 11.95 -14.11 10.37
CA PRO A 59 12.77 -15.27 10.00
C PRO A 59 13.17 -15.20 8.51
N LYS A 60 14.40 -15.59 8.17
CA LYS A 60 14.94 -15.47 6.80
C LYS A 60 14.07 -16.15 5.73
N ASN A 61 13.41 -17.25 6.09
CA ASN A 61 12.59 -18.07 5.18
C ASN A 61 11.08 -17.84 5.35
N ALA A 62 10.66 -16.79 6.07
CA ALA A 62 9.27 -16.47 6.26
C ALA A 62 8.66 -15.81 5.02
N TYR A 63 7.44 -16.18 4.66
CA TYR A 63 6.64 -15.42 3.70
C TYR A 63 6.12 -14.16 4.37
N ILE A 64 6.32 -13.02 3.72
CA ILE A 64 5.96 -11.70 4.26
C ILE A 64 5.18 -10.96 3.18
N LEU A 65 3.97 -10.52 3.49
CA LEU A 65 3.26 -9.57 2.66
C LEU A 65 3.61 -8.14 3.10
N TYR A 66 4.11 -7.34 2.17
CA TYR A 66 4.37 -5.92 2.40
C TYR A 66 3.58 -5.05 1.41
N PRO A 67 2.65 -4.21 1.89
CA PRO A 67 1.99 -3.22 1.06
C PRO A 67 2.94 -2.09 0.69
N ASN A 68 3.01 -1.75 -0.60
CA ASN A 68 3.58 -0.48 -1.03
C ASN A 68 2.58 0.65 -0.69
N TYR A 69 2.59 1.07 0.57
CA TYR A 69 1.63 2.00 1.14
C TYR A 69 1.52 3.27 0.31
N PHE A 70 0.29 3.58 -0.12
CA PHE A 70 -0.09 4.74 -0.94
C PHE A 70 0.69 4.93 -2.25
N GLY A 71 1.53 3.96 -2.63
CA GLY A 71 2.45 4.07 -3.77
C GLY A 71 3.67 4.95 -3.51
N ILE A 72 4.06 5.14 -2.25
CA ILE A 72 5.19 6.01 -1.84
C ILE A 72 6.31 5.25 -1.12
N CYS A 73 6.28 3.92 -1.13
CA CYS A 73 7.16 3.07 -0.32
C CYS A 73 8.12 2.21 -1.15
N GLU A 74 8.48 2.60 -2.39
CA GLU A 74 9.38 1.78 -3.22
C GLU A 74 10.77 1.63 -2.56
N LYS A 75 11.27 2.67 -1.89
CA LYS A 75 12.51 2.58 -1.08
C LYS A 75 12.44 1.48 -0.03
N ASN A 76 11.29 1.35 0.65
CA ASN A 76 11.09 0.31 1.65
C ASN A 76 11.03 -1.07 0.99
N VAL A 77 10.31 -1.19 -0.13
CA VAL A 77 10.27 -2.43 -0.93
C VAL A 77 11.68 -2.85 -1.36
N LYS A 78 12.50 -1.94 -1.91
CA LYS A 78 13.89 -2.21 -2.31
C LYS A 78 14.72 -2.72 -1.12
N LYS A 79 14.63 -2.09 0.05
CA LYS A 79 15.32 -2.54 1.27
C LYS A 79 14.85 -3.93 1.72
N LEU A 80 13.54 -4.14 1.80
CA LEU A 80 12.97 -5.41 2.30
C LEU A 80 13.27 -6.58 1.34
N THR A 81 13.25 -6.36 0.04
CA THR A 81 13.57 -7.40 -0.96
C THR A 81 15.04 -7.81 -0.94
N GLN A 82 15.94 -6.95 -0.51
CA GLN A 82 17.35 -7.30 -0.29
C GLN A 82 17.55 -8.18 0.96
N ILE A 83 16.68 -8.04 1.97
CA ILE A 83 16.79 -8.73 3.25
C ILE A 83 16.02 -10.06 3.24
N TYR A 84 14.83 -10.09 2.63
CA TYR A 84 13.90 -11.20 2.71
C TYR A 84 13.58 -11.77 1.33
N SER A 85 14.07 -12.98 1.07
CA SER A 85 13.92 -13.66 -0.23
C SER A 85 12.48 -14.04 -0.58
N LYS A 86 11.60 -14.15 0.42
CA LYS A 86 10.17 -14.53 0.29
C LYS A 86 9.20 -13.36 0.52
N LEU A 87 9.65 -12.13 0.23
CA LEU A 87 8.79 -10.95 0.27
C LEU A 87 7.78 -10.96 -0.87
N ILE A 88 6.50 -10.92 -0.54
CA ILE A 88 5.38 -10.68 -1.45
C ILE A 88 5.00 -9.21 -1.35
N VAL A 89 5.02 -8.48 -2.47
CA VAL A 89 4.72 -7.03 -2.49
C VAL A 89 3.29 -6.79 -2.98
N ASP A 90 2.47 -6.18 -2.12
CA ASP A 90 1.14 -5.69 -2.49
C ASP A 90 1.26 -4.28 -3.08
N ASN A 91 1.25 -4.21 -4.40
CA ASN A 91 1.26 -3.00 -5.21
C ASN A 91 -0.17 -2.53 -5.58
N ALA A 92 -1.20 -2.86 -4.80
CA ALA A 92 -2.54 -2.35 -5.06
C ALA A 92 -2.61 -0.81 -5.04
N HIS A 93 -1.75 -0.13 -4.27
CA HIS A 93 -1.58 1.33 -4.29
C HIS A 93 -0.39 1.79 -5.15
N ALA A 94 0.23 0.91 -5.93
CA ALA A 94 1.42 1.19 -6.71
C ALA A 94 1.36 0.52 -8.09
N TYR A 95 0.29 0.75 -8.83
CA TYR A 95 0.00 0.01 -10.07
C TYR A 95 1.11 0.07 -11.12
N TYR A 96 1.82 1.18 -11.19
CA TYR A 96 2.93 1.41 -12.13
C TYR A 96 4.30 0.99 -11.60
N ALA A 97 4.38 0.46 -10.37
CA ALA A 97 5.64 -0.01 -9.81
C ALA A 97 6.15 -1.22 -10.59
N GLU A 98 7.48 -1.34 -10.64
CA GLU A 98 8.11 -2.53 -11.20
C GLU A 98 7.91 -3.73 -10.27
N PRO A 99 7.75 -4.94 -10.82
CA PRO A 99 7.60 -6.16 -10.03
C PRO A 99 8.90 -6.47 -9.26
N MET A 100 8.78 -6.64 -7.94
CA MET A 100 9.91 -6.87 -7.04
C MET A 100 9.58 -7.95 -6.00
N GLY A 101 10.63 -8.57 -5.45
CA GLY A 101 10.54 -9.60 -4.42
C GLY A 101 10.34 -11.01 -4.98
N PHE A 102 9.86 -11.90 -4.12
CA PHE A 102 9.47 -13.26 -4.49
C PHE A 102 8.26 -13.25 -5.43
N ALA A 103 7.29 -12.38 -5.12
CA ALA A 103 6.14 -12.14 -5.96
C ALA A 103 5.60 -10.73 -5.70
N SER A 104 4.86 -10.19 -6.65
CA SER A 104 4.14 -8.93 -6.45
C SER A 104 2.85 -8.92 -7.24
N PHE A 105 1.83 -8.24 -6.73
CA PHE A 105 0.56 -8.10 -7.43
C PHE A 105 0.03 -6.68 -7.33
N ASN A 106 -0.79 -6.25 -8.29
CA ASN A 106 -1.34 -4.89 -8.32
C ASN A 106 -2.87 -4.85 -8.39
N SER A 107 -3.42 -3.64 -8.56
CA SER A 107 -4.85 -3.44 -8.84
C SER A 107 -5.07 -2.38 -9.90
N LYS A 108 -5.67 -2.77 -11.05
CA LYS A 108 -5.92 -1.88 -12.19
C LYS A 108 -7.00 -0.84 -11.90
N ARG A 109 -8.12 -1.26 -11.29
CA ARG A 109 -9.31 -0.42 -11.04
C ARG A 109 -9.06 0.84 -10.20
N LYS A 110 -7.94 0.90 -9.48
CA LYS A 110 -7.54 2.06 -8.66
C LYS A 110 -6.89 3.17 -9.49
N PHE A 111 -6.46 2.84 -10.71
CA PHE A 111 -5.71 3.73 -11.58
C PHE A 111 -6.35 3.89 -12.96
N LEU A 112 -7.07 2.87 -13.42
CA LEU A 112 -7.69 2.81 -14.74
C LEU A 112 -9.22 2.76 -14.63
N PRO A 113 -9.97 3.25 -15.65
CA PRO A 113 -11.43 3.20 -15.69
C PRO A 113 -11.94 1.79 -16.02
N VAL A 114 -11.66 0.84 -15.13
CA VAL A 114 -12.06 -0.58 -15.25
C VAL A 114 -12.65 -1.07 -13.94
N GLU A 115 -13.64 -1.95 -14.00
CA GLU A 115 -14.28 -2.49 -12.79
C GLU A 115 -13.37 -3.47 -12.03
N LYS A 116 -12.62 -4.28 -12.79
CA LYS A 116 -11.79 -5.39 -12.29
C LYS A 116 -10.44 -5.41 -12.99
N GLY A 117 -9.49 -6.09 -12.39
CA GLY A 117 -8.17 -6.34 -12.96
C GLY A 117 -7.06 -6.25 -11.93
N ALA A 118 -6.18 -7.25 -11.98
CA ALA A 118 -4.94 -7.33 -11.22
C ALA A 118 -3.94 -8.18 -12.01
N THR A 119 -2.68 -7.78 -11.99
CA THR A 119 -1.58 -8.57 -12.53
C THR A 119 -0.77 -9.11 -11.36
N LEU A 120 -0.40 -10.39 -11.44
CA LEU A 120 0.54 -11.08 -10.57
C LEU A 120 1.85 -11.34 -11.33
N TRP A 121 2.95 -11.05 -10.67
CA TRP A 121 4.29 -11.45 -11.07
C TRP A 121 4.92 -12.35 -10.01
N ILE A 122 5.62 -13.38 -10.48
CA ILE A 122 6.45 -14.26 -9.66
C ILE A 122 7.88 -14.00 -10.08
N GLY A 123 8.73 -13.62 -9.14
CA GLY A 123 10.08 -13.13 -9.39
C GLY A 123 10.12 -11.72 -9.99
N LYS A 124 11.28 -11.38 -10.55
CA LYS A 124 11.51 -10.09 -11.22
C LYS A 124 10.81 -10.06 -12.58
N GLY A 125 10.31 -8.89 -12.95
CA GLY A 125 9.69 -8.65 -14.25
C GLY A 125 9.79 -7.19 -14.65
N GLN A 126 9.11 -6.85 -15.74
CA GLN A 126 8.98 -5.48 -16.20
C GLN A 126 7.51 -5.12 -16.36
N ASN A 127 7.09 -4.03 -15.73
CA ASN A 127 5.75 -3.48 -15.87
C ASN A 127 5.71 -2.48 -17.04
N ARG A 128 5.32 -2.96 -18.22
CA ARG A 128 5.35 -2.17 -19.48
C ARG A 128 4.17 -1.20 -19.65
N VAL A 129 3.48 -0.87 -18.56
CA VAL A 129 2.36 0.07 -18.62
C VAL A 129 2.90 1.50 -18.71
N LYS A 130 2.33 2.30 -19.62
CA LYS A 130 2.66 3.72 -19.74
C LYS A 130 2.31 4.45 -18.43
N LYS A 131 3.30 5.10 -17.83
CA LYS A 131 3.16 5.83 -16.56
C LYS A 131 2.30 7.07 -16.72
N ASP A 132 1.42 7.30 -15.75
CA ASP A 132 0.58 8.50 -15.66
C ASP A 132 1.27 9.58 -14.82
N TYR A 133 2.19 10.32 -15.45
CA TYR A 133 2.95 11.37 -14.76
C TYR A 133 2.10 12.56 -14.30
N LYS A 134 0.85 12.72 -14.79
CA LYS A 134 -0.06 13.78 -14.30
C LYS A 134 -0.38 13.60 -12.82
N ARG A 135 -0.49 12.36 -12.34
CA ARG A 135 -0.64 12.06 -10.91
C ARG A 135 0.56 12.54 -10.11
N ARG A 136 1.77 12.42 -10.66
CA ARG A 136 3.02 12.85 -10.02
C ARG A 136 3.10 14.38 -9.96
N GLU A 137 2.71 15.07 -11.03
CA GLU A 137 2.60 16.54 -11.03
C GLU A 137 1.64 17.01 -9.93
N LYS A 138 0.42 16.47 -9.90
CA LYS A 138 -0.58 16.79 -8.88
C LYS A 138 -0.12 16.44 -7.46
N PHE A 139 0.62 15.35 -7.31
CA PHE A 139 1.24 14.99 -6.03
C PHE A 139 2.19 16.09 -5.56
N PHE A 140 3.07 16.58 -6.44
CA PHE A 140 4.00 17.64 -6.08
C PHE A 140 3.32 18.99 -5.84
N ASP A 141 2.20 19.27 -6.49
CA ASP A 141 1.40 20.46 -6.17
C ASP A 141 0.86 20.41 -4.75
N TYR A 142 0.34 19.26 -4.29
CA TYR A 142 -0.03 19.09 -2.89
C TYR A 142 1.18 19.12 -1.97
N HIS A 143 2.29 18.49 -2.36
CA HIS A 143 3.52 18.48 -1.56
C HIS A 143 4.07 19.88 -1.30
N LYS A 144 3.97 20.79 -2.28
CA LYS A 144 4.36 22.21 -2.12
C LYS A 144 3.37 23.01 -1.27
N LYS A 145 2.07 22.70 -1.34
CA LYS A 145 1.01 23.43 -0.64
C LYS A 145 0.84 23.00 0.83
N LEU A 146 1.03 21.72 1.12
CA LEU A 146 0.80 21.09 2.42
C LEU A 146 2.13 20.83 3.13
N ILE A 147 2.88 21.91 3.37
CA ILE A 147 4.22 21.88 3.97
C ILE A 147 4.25 21.39 5.42
N ASP A 148 3.09 21.38 6.08
CA ASP A 148 2.89 20.93 7.45
C ASP A 148 2.57 19.42 7.55
N ASN A 149 2.67 18.69 6.44
CA ASN A 149 2.52 17.24 6.42
C ASN A 149 3.58 16.58 7.32
N LEU A 150 3.14 15.79 8.30
CA LEU A 150 4.04 15.08 9.21
C LEU A 150 4.68 13.83 8.59
N LEU A 151 4.20 13.36 7.44
CA LEU A 151 4.87 12.28 6.71
C LEU A 151 6.08 12.81 5.95
N LYS A 152 7.23 12.18 6.18
CA LYS A 152 8.42 12.36 5.36
C LYS A 152 8.25 11.52 4.10
N ILE A 153 7.95 12.17 2.98
CA ILE A 153 7.74 11.49 1.70
C ILE A 153 8.83 11.88 0.73
N GLU A 154 9.57 10.89 0.25
CA GLU A 154 10.59 11.05 -0.77
C GLU A 154 10.30 10.08 -1.91
N LEU A 155 9.74 10.61 -3.00
CA LEU A 155 9.42 9.78 -4.15
C LEU A 155 10.65 9.52 -5.01
N GLU A 156 10.85 8.26 -5.39
CA GLU A 156 11.79 7.90 -6.46
C GLU A 156 11.32 8.49 -7.79
N GLU A 157 12.22 8.70 -8.76
CA GLU A 157 11.94 9.38 -10.03
C GLU A 157 10.75 8.76 -10.80
N ALA A 158 10.66 7.43 -10.74
CA ALA A 158 9.74 6.62 -11.51
C ALA A 158 8.43 6.27 -10.77
N GLU A 159 8.28 6.67 -9.50
CA GLU A 159 7.11 6.35 -8.67
C GLU A 159 5.88 7.18 -9.07
N ILE A 160 4.75 6.50 -9.21
CA ILE A 160 3.43 7.09 -9.45
C ILE A 160 2.51 6.75 -8.28
N PRO A 161 2.30 7.68 -7.34
CA PRO A 161 1.52 7.42 -6.13
C PRO A 161 0.03 7.26 -6.43
N PHE A 162 -0.65 6.55 -5.53
CA PHE A 162 -2.11 6.37 -5.60
C PHE A 162 -2.88 7.60 -5.14
N CYS A 163 -2.42 8.20 -4.04
CA CYS A 163 -2.94 9.42 -3.44
C CYS A 163 -1.79 10.26 -2.88
N TYR A 164 -2.07 11.49 -2.46
CA TYR A 164 -1.16 12.25 -1.58
C TYR A 164 -1.55 11.97 -0.12
N PRO A 165 -0.77 11.18 0.64
CA PRO A 165 -1.08 10.92 2.04
C PRO A 165 -0.62 12.10 2.90
N TYR A 166 -1.57 12.90 3.39
CA TYR A 166 -1.30 13.97 4.33
C TYR A 166 -1.53 13.48 5.76
N LEU A 167 -0.53 13.57 6.64
CA LEU A 167 -0.69 13.26 8.06
C LEU A 167 -0.74 14.55 8.87
N ALA A 168 -1.92 14.86 9.39
CA ALA A 168 -2.15 16.04 10.19
C ALA A 168 -1.51 15.92 11.59
N LYS A 169 -1.25 17.07 12.22
CA LYS A 169 -0.76 17.12 13.61
C LYS A 169 -1.79 16.59 14.61
N THR A 170 -3.07 16.89 14.42
CA THR A 170 -4.17 16.46 15.29
C THR A 170 -5.34 15.91 14.48
N GLU A 171 -6.28 15.23 15.15
CA GLU A 171 -7.48 14.69 14.50
C GLU A 171 -8.37 15.83 13.97
N GLU A 172 -8.49 16.93 14.74
CA GLU A 172 -9.28 18.10 14.35
C GLU A 172 -8.75 18.78 13.09
N LEU A 173 -7.42 18.83 12.91
CA LEU A 173 -6.82 19.38 11.69
C LEU A 173 -7.04 18.45 10.48
N ALA A 174 -7.03 17.14 10.69
CA ALA A 174 -7.36 16.19 9.63
C ALA A 174 -8.82 16.36 9.19
N ASP A 175 -9.76 16.50 10.13
CA ASP A 175 -11.18 16.64 9.82
C ASP A 175 -11.47 17.97 9.11
N LYS A 176 -10.89 19.08 9.58
CA LYS A 176 -10.98 20.38 8.87
C LYS A 176 -10.47 20.32 7.44
N LEU A 177 -9.39 19.57 7.20
CA LEU A 177 -8.88 19.38 5.85
C LEU A 177 -9.84 18.56 4.99
N VAL A 178 -10.44 17.49 5.54
CA VAL A 178 -11.44 16.68 4.85
C VAL A 178 -12.67 17.51 4.48
N GLU A 179 -13.19 18.32 5.41
CA GLU A 179 -14.32 19.23 5.18
C GLU A 179 -14.01 20.19 4.03
N LYS A 180 -12.88 20.91 4.11
CA LYS A 180 -12.44 21.84 3.07
C LYS A 180 -12.28 21.19 1.69
N LEU A 181 -11.70 19.99 1.62
CA LEU A 181 -11.54 19.27 0.35
C LEU A 181 -12.90 18.78 -0.19
N THR A 182 -13.82 18.40 0.70
CA THR A 182 -15.18 17.98 0.34
C THR A 182 -15.99 19.13 -0.23
N GLU A 183 -15.89 20.33 0.35
CA GLU A 183 -16.47 21.57 -0.20
C GLU A 183 -15.94 21.91 -1.60
N GLN A 184 -14.69 21.51 -1.90
CA GLN A 184 -14.08 21.62 -3.23
C GLN A 184 -14.48 20.49 -4.20
N GLY A 185 -15.42 19.63 -3.80
CA GLY A 185 -15.93 18.52 -4.62
C GLY A 185 -15.08 17.25 -4.60
N LEU A 186 -14.11 17.13 -3.68
CA LEU A 186 -13.28 15.93 -3.56
C LEU A 186 -13.87 14.97 -2.52
N THR A 187 -14.12 13.72 -2.94
CA THR A 187 -14.47 12.64 -2.00
C THR A 187 -13.19 12.05 -1.39
N ILE A 188 -13.08 12.09 -0.05
CA ILE A 188 -11.96 11.50 0.69
C ILE A 188 -12.36 10.14 1.28
N TYR A 189 -11.63 9.10 0.91
CA TYR A 189 -11.83 7.75 1.45
C TYR A 189 -10.77 7.45 2.50
N ARG A 190 -11.14 7.36 3.78
CA ARG A 190 -10.23 6.86 4.82
C ARG A 190 -10.03 5.36 4.62
N TYR A 191 -8.78 4.91 4.56
CA TYR A 191 -8.43 3.51 4.29
C TYR A 191 -8.19 2.74 5.59
N TRP A 192 -8.65 1.48 5.58
CA TRP A 192 -8.45 0.46 6.62
C TRP A 192 -9.21 0.69 7.93
N ASN A 193 -9.28 -0.35 8.75
CA ASN A 193 -10.03 -0.33 9.99
C ASN A 193 -9.36 0.50 11.08
N ARG A 194 -10.19 0.95 12.01
CA ARG A 194 -9.73 1.55 13.26
C ARG A 194 -8.95 0.51 14.07
N LEU A 195 -7.68 0.79 14.32
CA LEU A 195 -6.83 0.01 15.21
C LEU A 195 -6.96 0.49 16.67
N PRO A 196 -6.52 -0.29 17.67
CA PRO A 196 -6.45 0.17 19.04
C PRO A 196 -5.62 1.46 19.19
N LYS A 197 -6.04 2.38 20.06
CA LYS A 197 -5.30 3.64 20.33
C LYS A 197 -3.88 3.44 20.84
N THR A 198 -3.60 2.28 21.42
CA THR A 198 -2.27 1.88 21.89
C THR A 198 -1.32 1.55 20.74
N TYR A 199 -1.83 1.31 19.52
CA TYR A 199 -1.00 0.99 18.36
C TYR A 199 -0.54 2.28 17.68
N ASN A 200 0.73 2.32 17.28
CA ASN A 200 1.30 3.47 16.58
C ASN A 200 0.47 3.85 15.35
N GLU A 201 -0.02 2.86 14.63
CA GLU A 201 -0.78 2.98 13.39
C GLU A 201 -2.17 3.59 13.58
N TYR A 202 -2.67 3.70 14.82
CA TYR A 202 -3.92 4.41 15.11
C TYR A 202 -3.91 5.83 14.53
N LYS A 203 -2.75 6.50 14.58
CA LYS A 203 -2.63 7.85 14.00
C LYS A 203 -2.87 7.90 12.51
N PHE A 204 -2.55 6.82 11.79
CA PHE A 204 -2.78 6.78 10.35
C PHE A 204 -4.26 6.55 10.04
N PHE A 205 -5.02 5.98 10.96
CA PHE A 205 -6.48 5.95 10.83
C PHE A 205 -7.09 7.31 11.13
N SER A 206 -6.68 7.93 12.26
CA SER A 206 -7.36 9.13 12.76
C SER A 206 -6.88 10.44 12.15
N ARG A 207 -5.60 10.56 11.79
CA ARG A 207 -4.99 11.82 11.31
C ARG A 207 -4.58 11.82 9.84
N LEU A 208 -4.54 10.67 9.17
CA LEU A 208 -4.12 10.61 7.76
C LEU A 208 -5.29 10.88 6.81
N VAL A 209 -5.09 11.83 5.91
CA VAL A 209 -6.02 12.26 4.87
C VAL A 209 -5.42 11.86 3.51
N PRO A 210 -5.95 10.80 2.86
CA PRO A 210 -5.46 10.37 1.55
C PRO A 210 -6.12 11.19 0.44
N ILE A 211 -5.44 12.22 -0.05
CA ILE A 211 -5.98 13.16 -1.04
C ILE A 211 -5.88 12.54 -2.45
N PRO A 212 -7.00 12.41 -3.20
CA PRO A 212 -6.99 11.82 -4.53
C PRO A 212 -6.15 12.61 -5.55
N LEU A 213 -5.46 11.87 -6.44
CA LEU A 213 -4.64 12.42 -7.52
C LEU A 213 -5.28 12.36 -8.91
N ARG A 214 -6.57 11.98 -8.97
CA ARG A 214 -7.38 11.97 -10.19
C ARG A 214 -7.91 13.36 -10.53
#